data_AF-A0A7S1G465-F1
#
_entry.id   AF-A0A7S1G465-F1
#
_cell.length_a   1.000
_cell.length_b   1.000
_cell.length_c   1.000
_cell.angle_alpha   90.00
_cell.angle_beta   90.00
_cell.angle_gamma   90.00
#
_symmetry.space_group_name_H-M   'P 1'
#
loop_
_entity.id
_entity.type
_entity.pdbx_description
1 polymer ?
#
loop_
_entity_poly.entity_id
_entity_poly.type
_entity_poly.pdbx_seq_one_letter_code
_entity_poly.pdbx_strand_id
1 'polypeptide(L)'
;DVTLAQFLTVQEPRAWEAAKKDAASGAHAGENEGEMRWRAAINRYKMPDNAERLLVDMNGQLEIMERALKEVCGAARRLADRAKAFAFELGSFRAAWAGLERAEALSADPRAVEHTTASASNLASVMTKTGRALSAWTRIADFEGVMIETLVFEIFKYEVGQVGALKDMIRSRDEMVAASVKAQRTLEKHDAELGLLTSGGGRDDKIMRQTQQVEADKVALERCNYVVDFMTKGLFFSEIDRFSTEKLQMINEMFGMLGVSGQAYAGRLGKLWDVVISQLELDPVHMAAMAKKTMAANSSGTPEGAPPGSPPGSPGAL
;
A
#
# COMPACT_ATOMS: atom_id res chain seq x y z
N ASP A 1 -26.60 -11.94 -4.81
CA ASP A 1 -26.69 -11.19 -3.56
C ASP A 1 -27.60 -9.99 -3.78
N VAL A 2 -28.75 -9.96 -3.11
CA VAL A 2 -29.78 -8.92 -3.27
C VAL A 2 -29.31 -7.58 -2.70
N THR A 3 -28.59 -7.60 -1.58
CA THR A 3 -28.05 -6.41 -0.93
C THR A 3 -27.01 -5.72 -1.81
N LEU A 4 -26.09 -6.50 -2.40
CA LEU A 4 -25.12 -5.97 -3.36
C LEU A 4 -25.79 -5.46 -4.63
N ALA A 5 -26.77 -6.20 -5.16
CA ALA A 5 -27.52 -5.75 -6.33
C ALA A 5 -28.24 -4.43 -6.06
N GLN A 6 -28.90 -4.28 -4.90
CA GLN A 6 -29.56 -3.04 -4.50
C GLN A 6 -28.55 -1.90 -4.34
N PHE A 7 -27.39 -2.15 -3.71
CA PHE A 7 -26.31 -1.16 -3.61
C PHE A 7 -25.83 -0.64 -4.96
N LEU A 8 -25.73 -1.51 -5.97
CA LEU A 8 -25.24 -1.13 -7.29
C LEU A 8 -26.31 -0.52 -8.20
N THR A 9 -27.58 -0.84 -7.98
CA THR A 9 -28.67 -0.53 -8.93
C THR A 9 -29.69 0.49 -8.43
N VAL A 10 -29.85 0.65 -7.12
CA VAL A 10 -30.83 1.59 -6.55
C VAL A 10 -30.24 2.99 -6.56
N GLN A 11 -30.76 3.83 -7.47
CA GLN A 11 -30.34 5.23 -7.62
C GLN A 11 -31.30 6.20 -6.92
N GLU A 12 -32.54 5.78 -6.63
CA GLU A 12 -33.54 6.66 -6.03
C GLU A 12 -33.36 6.75 -4.49
N PRO A 13 -33.29 7.95 -3.88
CA PRO A 13 -33.03 8.11 -2.44
C PRO A 13 -34.00 7.39 -1.51
N ARG A 14 -35.30 7.36 -1.84
CA ARG A 14 -36.31 6.69 -1.00
C ARG A 14 -36.19 5.16 -1.07
N ALA A 15 -35.99 4.64 -2.27
CA ALA A 15 -35.72 3.22 -2.48
C ALA A 15 -34.39 2.81 -1.83
N TRP A 16 -33.40 3.70 -1.79
CA TRP A 16 -32.13 3.47 -1.12
C TRP A 16 -32.29 3.36 0.39
N GLU A 17 -33.06 4.24 1.03
CA GLU A 17 -33.36 4.12 2.46
C GLU A 17 -34.13 2.83 2.80
N ALA A 18 -35.07 2.43 1.93
CA ALA A 18 -35.78 1.16 2.06
C ALA A 18 -34.81 -0.03 1.95
N ALA A 19 -33.98 -0.06 0.91
CA ALA A 19 -32.97 -1.10 0.70
C ALA A 19 -31.99 -1.21 1.87
N LYS A 20 -31.52 -0.08 2.44
CA LYS A 20 -30.68 -0.08 3.65
C LYS A 20 -31.39 -0.69 4.84
N LYS A 21 -32.67 -0.38 5.04
CA LYS A 21 -33.47 -0.92 6.14
C LYS A 21 -33.69 -2.43 5.95
N ASP A 22 -33.99 -2.87 4.74
CA ASP A 22 -34.20 -4.27 4.42
C ASP A 22 -32.91 -5.08 4.64
N ALA A 23 -31.77 -4.55 4.20
CA ALA A 23 -30.45 -5.13 4.44
C ALA A 23 -30.12 -5.21 5.94
N ALA A 24 -30.36 -4.13 6.71
CA ALA A 24 -30.10 -4.10 8.14
C ALA A 24 -31.01 -5.04 8.95
N SER A 25 -32.25 -5.28 8.48
CA SER A 25 -33.19 -6.17 9.14
C SER A 25 -32.94 -7.66 8.84
N GLY A 26 -32.03 -7.97 7.93
CA GLY A 26 -31.77 -9.36 7.51
C GLY A 26 -32.94 -9.96 6.73
N ALA A 27 -33.78 -9.13 6.08
CA ALA A 27 -34.96 -9.57 5.35
C ALA A 27 -34.66 -10.66 4.30
N HIS A 28 -33.42 -10.72 3.80
CA HIS A 28 -32.96 -11.70 2.80
C HIS A 28 -31.98 -12.75 3.37
N ALA A 29 -31.84 -12.89 4.69
CA ALA A 29 -30.85 -13.77 5.34
C ALA A 29 -31.04 -15.28 5.05
N GLY A 30 -32.12 -15.68 4.38
CA GLY A 30 -32.37 -17.06 3.93
C GLY A 30 -32.36 -17.27 2.41
N GLU A 31 -32.25 -16.21 1.61
CA GLU A 31 -32.41 -16.26 0.14
C GLU A 31 -31.07 -16.11 -0.60
N ASN A 32 -29.96 -15.90 0.12
CA ASN A 32 -28.66 -15.75 -0.51
C ASN A 32 -28.08 -17.12 -0.91
N GLU A 33 -28.37 -17.54 -2.14
CA GLU A 33 -27.84 -18.77 -2.72
C GLU A 33 -26.30 -18.84 -2.65
N GLY A 34 -25.62 -17.71 -2.80
CA GLY A 34 -24.16 -17.64 -2.66
C GLY A 34 -23.70 -17.98 -1.26
N GLU A 35 -24.35 -17.41 -0.24
CA GLU A 35 -24.07 -17.71 1.16
C GLU A 35 -24.35 -19.19 1.49
N MET A 36 -25.47 -19.74 1.04
CA MET A 36 -25.80 -21.15 1.25
C MET A 36 -24.76 -22.08 0.61
N ARG A 37 -24.34 -21.79 -0.63
CA ARG A 37 -23.28 -22.54 -1.32
C ARG A 37 -21.94 -22.41 -0.61
N TRP A 38 -21.59 -21.22 -0.14
CA TRP A 38 -20.35 -20.98 0.59
C TRP A 38 -20.32 -21.70 1.94
N ARG A 39 -21.40 -21.62 2.73
CA ARG A 39 -21.57 -22.40 3.96
C ARG A 39 -21.47 -23.90 3.70
N ALA A 40 -22.10 -24.40 2.63
CA ALA A 40 -22.02 -25.80 2.24
C ALA A 40 -20.59 -26.23 1.86
N ALA A 41 -19.83 -25.36 1.19
CA ALA A 41 -18.43 -25.59 0.86
C ALA A 41 -17.55 -25.64 2.12
N ILE A 42 -17.71 -24.68 3.03
CA ILE A 42 -17.02 -24.66 4.34
C ILE A 42 -17.31 -25.93 5.13
N ASN A 43 -18.57 -26.33 5.24
CA ASN A 43 -18.95 -27.51 6.02
C ASN A 43 -18.31 -28.80 5.48
N ARG A 44 -18.02 -28.87 4.17
CA ARG A 44 -17.34 -30.00 3.51
C ARG A 44 -15.82 -29.89 3.53
N TYR A 45 -15.27 -28.71 3.86
CA TYR A 45 -13.84 -28.50 3.87
C TYR A 45 -13.19 -29.30 5.01
N LYS A 46 -12.19 -30.10 4.64
CA LYS A 46 -11.37 -30.84 5.60
C LYS A 46 -10.18 -29.98 5.99
N MET A 47 -10.15 -29.55 7.26
CA MET A 47 -9.02 -28.81 7.80
C MET A 47 -7.74 -29.68 7.82
N PRO A 48 -6.56 -29.07 7.66
CA PRO A 48 -5.30 -29.75 7.88
C PRO A 48 -5.14 -30.11 9.37
N ASP A 49 -4.50 -31.25 9.65
CA ASP A 49 -4.35 -31.77 11.02
C ASP A 49 -3.57 -30.82 11.95
N ASN A 50 -2.74 -29.94 11.37
CA ASN A 50 -1.94 -28.94 12.07
C ASN A 50 -2.49 -27.51 11.95
N ALA A 51 -3.79 -27.33 11.70
CA ALA A 51 -4.44 -26.02 11.49
C ALA A 51 -4.08 -24.95 12.54
N GLU A 52 -4.14 -25.26 13.84
CA GLU A 52 -3.80 -24.31 14.90
C GLU A 52 -2.35 -23.82 14.80
N ARG A 53 -1.42 -24.74 14.50
CA ARG A 53 -0.01 -24.38 14.36
C ARG A 53 0.20 -23.47 13.16
N LEU A 54 -0.46 -23.78 12.04
CA LEU A 54 -0.41 -22.97 10.83
C LEU A 54 -0.97 -21.56 11.06
N LEU A 55 -2.08 -21.41 11.81
CA LEU A 55 -2.62 -20.10 12.16
C LEU A 55 -1.67 -19.27 13.02
N VAL A 56 -1.02 -19.90 14.02
CA VAL A 56 -0.01 -19.23 14.86
C VAL A 56 1.18 -18.77 14.01
N ASP A 57 1.70 -19.64 13.16
CA ASP A 57 2.83 -19.33 12.28
C ASP A 57 2.46 -18.21 11.29
N MET A 58 1.25 -18.27 10.70
CA MET A 58 0.76 -17.24 9.80
C MET A 58 0.59 -15.89 10.50
N ASN A 59 0.04 -15.85 11.72
CA ASN A 59 -0.08 -14.61 12.47
C ASN A 59 1.30 -13.96 12.69
N GLY A 60 2.31 -14.76 13.05
CA GLY A 60 3.70 -14.29 13.15
C GLY A 60 4.25 -13.76 11.82
N GLN A 61 3.96 -14.42 10.70
CA GLN A 61 4.35 -13.94 9.36
C GLN A 61 3.64 -12.63 9.00
N LEU A 62 2.36 -12.48 9.33
CA LEU A 62 1.60 -11.26 9.06
C LEU A 62 2.13 -10.07 9.84
N GLU A 63 2.58 -10.24 11.09
CA GLU A 63 3.23 -9.19 11.88
C GLU A 63 4.52 -8.69 11.21
N ILE A 64 5.36 -9.62 10.75
CA ILE A 64 6.60 -9.29 10.04
C ILE A 64 6.28 -8.59 8.72
N MET A 65 5.31 -9.11 7.98
CA MET A 65 4.87 -8.59 6.68
C MET A 65 4.28 -7.20 6.79
N GLU A 66 3.44 -6.93 7.79
CA GLU A 66 2.85 -5.61 8.02
C GLU A 66 3.94 -4.55 8.25
N ARG A 67 4.96 -4.88 9.06
CA ARG A 67 6.09 -3.99 9.31
C ARG A 67 6.86 -3.70 8.03
N ALA A 68 7.23 -4.74 7.29
CA ALA A 68 7.97 -4.60 6.03
C ALA A 68 7.17 -3.80 4.99
N LEU A 69 5.87 -4.08 4.83
CA LEU A 69 5.01 -3.34 3.90
C LEU A 69 4.85 -1.88 4.30
N LYS A 70 4.72 -1.57 5.60
CA LYS A 70 4.69 -0.18 6.10
C LYS A 70 5.99 0.56 5.79
N GLU A 71 7.14 -0.09 5.95
CA GLU A 71 8.45 0.49 5.60
C GLU A 71 8.56 0.76 4.09
N VAL A 72 8.19 -0.20 3.25
CA VAL A 72 8.18 -0.07 1.79
C VAL A 72 7.20 1.01 1.34
N CYS A 73 5.99 1.04 1.91
CA CYS A 73 4.98 2.07 1.65
C CYS A 73 5.51 3.46 2.02
N GLY A 74 6.14 3.61 3.19
CA GLY A 74 6.78 4.85 3.59
C GLY A 74 7.93 5.27 2.67
N ALA A 75 8.73 4.31 2.18
CA ALA A 75 9.78 4.57 1.21
C ALA A 75 9.22 5.02 -0.15
N ALA A 76 8.18 4.35 -0.66
CA ALA A 76 7.49 4.72 -1.89
C ALA A 76 6.91 6.14 -1.81
N ARG A 77 6.30 6.50 -0.67
CA ARG A 77 5.81 7.86 -0.43
C ARG A 77 6.92 8.90 -0.51
N ARG A 78 8.03 8.67 0.19
CA ARG A 78 9.19 9.58 0.15
C ARG A 78 9.78 9.70 -1.26
N LEU A 79 9.77 8.63 -2.04
CA LEU A 79 10.24 8.65 -3.43
C LEU A 79 9.33 9.52 -4.29
N ALA A 80 8.01 9.37 -4.17
CA ALA A 80 7.04 10.21 -4.87
C ALA A 80 7.19 11.69 -4.49
N ASP A 81 7.32 12.00 -3.19
CA ASP A 81 7.49 13.37 -2.71
C ASP A 81 8.81 14.00 -3.23
N ARG A 82 9.90 13.22 -3.28
CA ARG A 82 11.18 13.67 -3.88
C ARG A 82 11.07 13.91 -5.38
N ALA A 83 10.36 13.07 -6.12
CA ALA A 83 10.14 13.28 -7.55
C ALA A 83 9.32 14.56 -7.81
N LYS A 84 8.29 14.83 -6.99
CA LYS A 84 7.53 16.09 -7.04
C LYS A 84 8.42 17.31 -6.71
N ALA A 85 9.27 17.20 -5.69
CA ALA A 85 10.21 18.25 -5.35
C ALA A 85 11.22 18.51 -6.49
N PHE A 86 11.73 17.46 -7.13
CA PHE A 86 12.59 17.61 -8.31
C PHE A 86 11.88 18.34 -9.46
N ALA A 87 10.63 17.99 -9.75
CA ALA A 87 9.86 18.68 -10.79
C ALA A 87 9.63 20.17 -10.46
N PHE A 88 9.36 20.48 -9.19
CA PHE A 88 9.27 21.86 -8.70
C PHE A 88 10.57 22.64 -8.90
N GLU A 89 11.70 22.07 -8.47
CA GLU A 89 13.02 22.70 -8.65
C GLU A 89 13.37 22.89 -10.13
N LEU A 90 13.01 21.94 -10.98
CA LEU A 90 13.17 22.07 -12.43
C LEU A 90 12.33 23.23 -12.99
N GLY A 91 11.12 23.44 -12.45
CA GLY A 91 10.28 24.61 -12.75
C GLY A 91 10.94 25.93 -12.34
N SER A 92 11.54 25.99 -11.15
CA SER A 92 12.31 27.14 -10.67
C SER A 92 13.53 27.42 -11.55
N PHE A 93 14.29 26.37 -11.92
CA PHE A 93 15.41 26.47 -12.84
C PHE A 93 14.98 27.03 -14.20
N ARG A 94 13.87 26.53 -14.76
CA ARG A 94 13.29 27.05 -15.99
C ARG A 94 12.89 28.53 -15.85
N ALA A 95 12.33 28.95 -14.71
CA ALA A 95 11.98 30.35 -14.49
C ALA A 95 13.22 31.27 -14.48
N ALA A 96 14.31 30.82 -13.84
CA ALA A 96 15.60 31.52 -13.89
C ALA A 96 16.16 31.59 -15.32
N TRP A 97 16.07 30.49 -16.08
CA TRP A 97 16.45 30.46 -17.49
C TRP A 97 15.67 31.48 -18.34
N ALA A 98 14.37 31.59 -18.14
CA ALA A 98 13.55 32.60 -18.83
C ALA A 98 13.96 34.04 -18.47
N GLY A 99 14.47 34.25 -17.24
CA GLY A 99 15.09 35.52 -16.85
C GLY A 99 16.35 35.83 -17.67
N LEU A 100 17.23 34.84 -17.81
CA LEU A 100 18.45 34.95 -18.63
C LEU A 100 18.11 35.15 -20.11
N GLU A 101 17.13 34.42 -20.64
CA GLU A 101 16.68 34.55 -22.05
C GLU A 101 16.22 35.99 -22.34
N ARG A 102 15.46 36.60 -21.42
CA ARG A 102 15.04 38.00 -21.56
C ARG A 102 16.22 38.98 -21.51
N ALA A 103 17.19 38.74 -20.64
CA ALA A 103 18.38 39.59 -20.55
C ALA A 103 19.19 39.53 -21.85
N GLU A 104 19.44 38.34 -22.39
CA GLU A 104 20.14 38.18 -23.66
C GLU A 104 19.37 38.73 -24.85
N ALA A 105 18.03 38.64 -24.84
CA ALA A 105 17.20 39.24 -25.88
C ALA A 105 17.33 40.78 -25.92
N LEU A 106 17.51 41.44 -24.78
CA LEU A 106 17.78 42.89 -24.72
C LEU A 106 19.14 43.24 -25.30
N SER A 107 20.17 42.42 -25.04
CA SER A 107 21.52 42.57 -25.61
C SER A 107 21.58 42.32 -27.12
N ALA A 108 20.57 41.66 -27.68
CA ALA A 108 20.44 41.38 -29.11
C ALA A 108 19.58 42.40 -29.87
N ASP A 109 19.03 43.43 -29.20
CA ASP A 109 18.19 44.44 -29.86
C ASP A 109 19.04 45.37 -30.76
N PRO A 110 18.88 45.32 -32.10
CA PRO A 110 19.63 46.16 -33.03
C PRO A 110 19.32 47.66 -32.89
N ARG A 111 18.34 48.04 -32.06
CA ARG A 111 17.99 49.44 -31.75
C ARG A 111 18.65 49.94 -30.45
N ALA A 112 19.25 49.06 -29.65
CA ALA A 112 19.96 49.45 -28.44
C ALA A 112 21.26 50.21 -28.79
N VAL A 113 21.64 51.15 -27.92
CA VAL A 113 22.84 51.99 -28.11
C VAL A 113 24.15 51.22 -27.80
N GLU A 114 24.02 50.02 -27.20
CA GLU A 114 25.13 49.18 -26.77
C GLU A 114 25.64 48.22 -27.87
N HIS A 115 26.85 47.68 -27.71
CA HIS A 115 27.51 46.81 -28.68
C HIS A 115 26.75 45.47 -28.88
N THR A 116 25.91 45.40 -29.92
CA THR A 116 25.35 44.12 -30.38
C THR A 116 26.45 43.30 -31.05
N THR A 117 26.81 42.15 -30.48
CA THR A 117 27.74 41.21 -31.12
C THR A 117 27.05 40.43 -32.23
N ALA A 118 27.77 40.06 -33.29
CA ALA A 118 27.22 39.27 -34.41
C ALA A 118 26.67 37.90 -33.97
N SER A 119 27.09 37.41 -32.80
CA SER A 119 26.64 36.15 -32.18
C SER A 119 25.38 36.27 -31.32
N ALA A 120 24.91 37.49 -31.02
CA ALA A 120 23.80 37.71 -30.09
C ALA A 120 22.48 37.07 -30.57
N SER A 121 22.20 37.13 -31.88
CA SER A 121 21.02 36.49 -32.48
C SER A 121 21.06 34.96 -32.41
N ASN A 122 22.25 34.37 -32.61
CA ASN A 122 22.46 32.93 -32.48
C ASN A 122 22.28 32.48 -31.03
N LEU A 123 22.84 33.22 -30.07
CA LEU A 123 22.68 32.93 -28.65
C LEU A 123 21.20 33.00 -28.23
N ALA A 124 20.48 34.06 -28.61
CA ALA A 124 19.04 34.19 -28.33
C ALA A 124 18.24 33.01 -28.90
N SER A 125 18.55 32.57 -30.13
CA SER A 125 17.91 31.39 -30.76
C SER A 125 18.16 30.10 -29.97
N VAL A 126 19.40 29.86 -29.55
CA VAL A 126 19.76 28.72 -28.70
C VAL A 126 19.00 28.78 -27.37
N MET A 127 18.96 29.96 -26.75
CA MET A 127 18.29 30.17 -25.47
C MET A 127 16.79 29.88 -25.53
N THR A 128 16.09 30.35 -26.56
CA THR A 128 14.67 30.06 -26.77
C THR A 128 14.42 28.58 -27.01
N LYS A 129 15.25 27.90 -27.82
CA LYS A 129 15.14 26.45 -28.06
C LYS A 129 15.32 25.65 -26.77
N THR A 130 16.35 25.98 -25.99
CA THR A 130 16.58 25.38 -24.67
C THR A 130 15.45 25.68 -23.68
N GLY A 131 14.91 26.91 -23.67
CA GLY A 131 13.78 27.28 -22.82
C GLY A 131 12.52 26.46 -23.10
N ARG A 132 12.23 26.19 -24.39
CA ARG A 132 11.15 25.27 -24.80
C ARG A 132 11.42 23.84 -24.33
N ALA A 133 12.66 23.38 -24.42
CA ALA A 133 13.03 22.04 -23.95
C ALA A 133 12.86 21.90 -22.43
N LEU A 134 13.34 22.88 -21.64
CA LEU A 134 13.15 22.92 -20.18
C LEU A 134 11.66 22.94 -19.81
N SER A 135 10.85 23.67 -20.59
CA SER A 135 9.40 23.69 -20.42
C SER A 135 8.75 22.30 -20.61
N ALA A 136 9.18 21.57 -21.64
CA ALA A 136 8.71 20.22 -21.91
C ALA A 136 9.23 19.22 -20.86
N TRP A 137 10.49 19.35 -20.44
CA TRP A 137 11.08 18.50 -19.41
C TRP A 137 10.36 18.66 -18.07
N THR A 138 10.04 19.89 -17.65
CA THR A 138 9.27 20.14 -16.42
C THR A 138 7.96 19.35 -16.43
N ARG A 139 7.21 19.40 -17.54
CA ARG A 139 5.94 18.67 -17.69
C ARG A 139 6.12 17.15 -17.65
N ILE A 140 7.23 16.64 -18.18
CA ILE A 140 7.57 15.22 -18.11
C ILE A 140 7.87 14.87 -16.65
N ALA A 141 8.72 15.64 -15.96
CA ALA A 141 9.11 15.40 -14.58
C ALA A 141 7.91 15.44 -13.61
N ASP A 142 6.92 16.31 -13.85
CA ASP A 142 5.68 16.37 -13.06
C ASP A 142 4.94 15.02 -13.03
N PHE A 143 5.09 14.19 -14.06
CA PHE A 143 4.43 12.88 -14.14
C PHE A 143 5.08 11.82 -13.25
N GLU A 144 6.39 11.91 -12.99
CA GLU A 144 7.14 10.86 -12.30
C GLU A 144 6.64 10.65 -10.86
N GLY A 145 6.41 11.74 -10.13
CA GLY A 145 5.89 11.68 -8.77
C GLY A 145 4.49 11.08 -8.69
N VAL A 146 3.61 11.42 -9.65
CA VAL A 146 2.25 10.86 -9.74
C VAL A 146 2.30 9.37 -10.09
N MET A 147 3.16 8.99 -11.03
CA MET A 147 3.37 7.59 -11.42
C MET A 147 3.78 6.74 -10.21
N ILE A 148 4.77 7.19 -9.42
CA ILE A 148 5.21 6.45 -8.22
C ILE A 148 4.10 6.41 -7.16
N GLU A 149 3.41 7.53 -6.92
CA GLU A 149 2.33 7.59 -5.94
C GLU A 149 1.18 6.64 -6.28
N THR A 150 0.68 6.69 -7.52
CA THR A 150 -0.47 5.90 -7.95
C THR A 150 -0.13 4.44 -8.16
N LEU A 151 1.00 4.14 -8.80
CA LEU A 151 1.32 2.76 -9.17
C LEU A 151 1.98 2.00 -8.03
N VAL A 152 2.76 2.64 -7.15
CA VAL A 152 3.54 1.95 -6.12
C VAL A 152 2.99 2.19 -4.73
N PHE A 153 2.84 3.46 -4.33
CA PHE A 153 2.42 3.78 -2.95
C PHE A 153 0.99 3.30 -2.66
N GLU A 154 0.02 3.59 -3.53
CA GLU A 154 -1.37 3.16 -3.28
C GLU A 154 -1.53 1.64 -3.27
N ILE A 155 -0.78 0.90 -4.10
CA ILE A 155 -0.79 -0.58 -4.08
C ILE A 155 -0.24 -1.11 -2.76
N PHE A 156 0.93 -0.66 -2.31
CA PHE A 156 1.46 -1.11 -1.01
C PHE A 156 0.59 -0.67 0.17
N LYS A 157 -0.05 0.50 0.10
CA LYS A 157 -1.02 0.95 1.10
C LYS A 157 -2.24 0.04 1.14
N TYR A 158 -2.75 -0.40 -0.01
CA TYR A 158 -3.81 -1.40 -0.09
C TYR A 158 -3.39 -2.73 0.55
N GLU A 159 -2.18 -3.22 0.25
CA GLU A 159 -1.63 -4.45 0.84
C GLU A 159 -1.48 -4.38 2.36
N VAL A 160 -1.04 -3.23 2.91
CA VAL A 160 -1.04 -3.01 4.36
C VAL A 160 -2.45 -3.16 4.95
N GLY A 161 -3.47 -2.64 4.24
CA GLY A 161 -4.87 -2.80 4.62
C GLY A 161 -5.34 -4.26 4.59
N GLN A 162 -4.97 -5.03 3.55
CA GLN A 162 -5.30 -6.45 3.44
C GLN A 162 -4.67 -7.28 4.57
N VAL A 163 -3.39 -7.02 4.89
CA VAL A 163 -2.72 -7.67 6.03
C VAL A 163 -3.43 -7.34 7.34
N GLY A 164 -3.82 -6.08 7.56
CA GLY A 164 -4.59 -5.67 8.74
C GLY A 164 -5.92 -6.41 8.85
N ALA A 165 -6.68 -6.50 7.76
CA ALA A 165 -7.96 -7.21 7.72
C ALA A 165 -7.80 -8.71 8.04
N LEU A 166 -6.79 -9.38 7.48
CA LEU A 166 -6.52 -10.78 7.76
C LEU A 166 -6.13 -11.02 9.23
N LYS A 167 -5.32 -10.13 9.81
CA LYS A 167 -4.99 -10.17 11.25
C LYS A 167 -6.23 -9.99 12.13
N ASP A 168 -7.13 -9.07 11.77
CA ASP A 168 -8.37 -8.86 12.52
C ASP A 168 -9.31 -10.07 12.45
N MET A 169 -9.36 -10.79 11.33
CA MET A 169 -10.09 -12.06 11.23
C MET A 169 -9.52 -13.14 12.16
N ILE A 170 -8.18 -13.28 12.22
CA ILE A 170 -7.52 -14.22 13.14
C ILE A 170 -7.79 -13.83 14.59
N ARG A 171 -7.69 -12.53 14.92
CA ARG A 171 -8.00 -12.03 16.28
C ARG A 171 -9.44 -12.33 16.68
N SER A 172 -10.41 -12.05 15.80
CA SER A 172 -11.83 -12.33 16.07
C SER A 172 -12.06 -13.83 16.30
N ARG A 173 -11.35 -14.70 15.55
CA ARG A 173 -11.39 -16.14 15.77
C ARG A 173 -10.83 -16.52 17.15
N ASP A 174 -9.70 -15.95 17.55
CA ASP A 174 -9.06 -16.25 18.84
C ASP A 174 -9.92 -15.76 20.03
N GLU A 175 -10.61 -14.64 19.88
CA GLU A 175 -11.62 -14.18 20.84
C GLU A 175 -12.77 -15.19 21.00
N MET A 176 -13.23 -15.78 19.89
CA MET A 176 -14.26 -16.83 19.91
C MET A 176 -13.74 -18.14 20.51
N VAL A 177 -12.46 -18.49 20.32
CA VAL A 177 -11.83 -19.61 21.02
C VAL A 177 -11.79 -19.37 22.52
N ALA A 178 -11.37 -18.18 22.96
CA ALA A 178 -11.36 -17.82 24.37
C ALA A 178 -12.78 -17.88 24.97
N ALA A 179 -13.79 -17.44 24.22
CA ALA A 179 -15.19 -17.55 24.61
C ALA A 179 -15.66 -19.01 24.72
N SER A 180 -15.29 -19.87 23.77
CA SER A 180 -15.60 -21.30 23.81
C SER A 180 -14.98 -21.98 25.03
N VAL A 181 -13.69 -21.73 25.32
CA VAL A 181 -13.00 -22.26 26.50
C VAL A 181 -13.68 -21.81 27.80
N LYS A 182 -14.15 -20.56 27.86
CA LYS A 182 -14.91 -20.07 29.01
C LYS A 182 -16.27 -20.78 29.14
N ALA A 183 -17.00 -20.96 28.04
CA ALA A 183 -18.27 -21.68 28.03
C ALA A 183 -18.11 -23.14 28.47
N GLN A 184 -17.05 -23.81 28.01
CA GLN A 184 -16.68 -25.17 28.43
C GLN A 184 -16.48 -25.26 29.95
N ARG A 185 -15.71 -24.34 30.53
CA ARG A 185 -15.47 -24.31 31.99
C ARG A 185 -16.75 -24.05 32.78
N THR A 186 -17.63 -23.18 32.27
CA THR A 186 -18.94 -22.92 32.90
C THR A 186 -19.81 -24.17 32.88
N LEU A 187 -19.87 -24.86 31.74
CA LEU A 187 -20.59 -26.12 31.61
C LEU A 187 -20.05 -27.18 32.58
N GLU A 188 -18.73 -27.42 32.61
CA GLU A 188 -18.09 -28.39 33.51
C GLU A 188 -18.41 -28.10 34.97
N LYS A 189 -18.42 -26.82 35.37
CA LYS A 189 -18.78 -26.41 36.72
C LYS A 189 -20.23 -26.75 37.05
N HIS A 190 -21.17 -26.34 36.20
CA HIS A 190 -22.60 -26.56 36.46
C HIS A 190 -23.00 -28.03 36.36
N ASP A 191 -22.32 -28.80 35.52
CA ASP A 191 -22.50 -30.26 35.39
C ASP A 191 -21.98 -30.99 36.64
N ALA A 192 -20.83 -30.59 37.18
CA ALA A 192 -20.32 -31.10 38.45
C ALA A 192 -21.26 -30.78 39.63
N GLU A 193 -21.82 -29.57 39.68
CA GLU A 193 -22.82 -29.18 40.68
C GLU A 193 -24.11 -30.02 40.56
N LEU A 194 -24.56 -30.31 39.33
CA LEU A 194 -25.71 -31.20 39.08
C LEU A 194 -25.43 -32.62 39.56
N GLY A 195 -24.22 -33.15 39.31
CA GLY A 195 -23.79 -34.46 39.80
C GLY A 195 -23.81 -34.57 41.32
N LEU A 196 -23.35 -33.53 42.02
CA LEU A 196 -23.41 -33.44 43.49
C LEU A 196 -24.85 -33.36 44.02
N LEU A 197 -25.72 -32.57 43.37
CA LEU A 197 -27.12 -32.47 43.76
C LEU A 197 -27.88 -33.78 43.57
N THR A 198 -27.60 -34.49 42.49
CA THR A 198 -28.26 -35.77 42.16
C THR A 198 -27.79 -36.89 43.10
N SER A 199 -26.49 -36.94 43.43
CA SER A 199 -25.92 -37.95 44.33
C SER A 199 -26.19 -37.66 45.83
N GLY A 200 -26.30 -36.40 46.22
CA GLY A 200 -26.53 -35.96 47.60
C GLY A 200 -27.99 -35.91 48.06
N GLY A 201 -28.94 -36.38 47.24
CA GLY A 201 -30.38 -36.32 47.57
C GLY A 201 -30.94 -34.89 47.58
N GLY A 202 -30.48 -34.04 46.66
CA GLY A 202 -31.01 -32.69 46.50
C GLY A 202 -32.51 -32.66 46.20
N ARG A 203 -33.18 -31.54 46.51
CA ARG A 203 -34.62 -31.38 46.19
C ARG A 203 -34.83 -31.39 44.67
N ASP A 204 -35.86 -32.10 44.21
CA ASP A 204 -36.20 -32.28 42.79
C ASP A 204 -36.28 -30.96 42.01
N ASP A 205 -36.90 -29.91 42.58
CA ASP A 205 -36.98 -28.59 41.93
C ASP A 205 -35.61 -27.96 41.64
N LYS A 206 -34.65 -28.18 42.55
CA LYS A 206 -33.29 -27.65 42.41
C LYS A 206 -32.51 -28.44 41.37
N ILE A 207 -32.69 -29.76 41.35
CA ILE A 207 -32.12 -30.64 40.32
C ILE A 207 -32.64 -30.22 38.95
N MET A 208 -33.96 -30.05 38.79
CA MET A 208 -34.57 -29.65 37.51
C MET A 208 -34.04 -28.30 37.00
N ARG A 209 -33.92 -27.28 37.86
CA ARG A 209 -33.37 -25.98 37.48
C ARG A 209 -31.91 -26.09 37.03
N GLN A 210 -31.10 -26.86 37.76
CA GLN A 210 -29.70 -27.06 37.41
C GLN A 210 -29.56 -27.82 36.09
N THR A 211 -30.41 -28.83 35.84
CA THR A 211 -30.46 -29.54 34.56
C THR A 211 -30.77 -28.59 33.39
N GLN A 212 -31.72 -27.68 33.55
CA GLN A 212 -32.02 -26.66 32.52
C GLN A 212 -30.83 -25.73 32.27
N GLN A 213 -30.11 -25.34 33.34
CA GLN A 213 -28.92 -24.50 33.22
C GLN A 213 -27.79 -25.22 32.45
N VAL A 214 -27.52 -26.48 32.79
CA VAL A 214 -26.53 -27.32 32.08
C VAL A 214 -26.89 -27.45 30.60
N GLU A 215 -28.16 -27.65 30.28
CA GLU A 215 -28.60 -27.75 28.88
C GLU A 215 -28.43 -26.43 28.12
N ALA A 216 -28.73 -25.30 28.77
CA ALA A 216 -28.48 -23.98 28.17
C ALA A 216 -26.98 -23.74 27.91
N ASP A 217 -26.11 -24.17 28.84
CA ASP A 217 -24.66 -24.04 28.71
C ASP A 217 -24.09 -24.96 27.61
N LYS A 218 -24.64 -26.17 27.44
CA LYS A 218 -24.31 -27.04 26.30
C LYS A 218 -24.61 -26.38 24.97
N VAL A 219 -25.82 -25.84 24.81
CA VAL A 219 -26.22 -25.13 23.59
C VAL A 219 -25.31 -23.91 23.33
N ALA A 220 -24.94 -23.18 24.39
CA ALA A 220 -24.01 -22.06 24.26
C ALA A 220 -22.61 -22.50 23.79
N LEU A 221 -22.07 -23.58 24.37
CA LEU A 221 -20.80 -24.16 23.97
C LEU A 221 -20.83 -24.67 22.51
N GLU A 222 -21.88 -25.39 22.11
CA GLU A 222 -22.05 -25.86 20.74
C GLU A 222 -22.05 -24.71 19.73
N ARG A 223 -22.71 -23.59 20.06
CA ARG A 223 -22.67 -22.38 19.24
C ARG A 223 -21.27 -21.80 19.13
N CYS A 224 -20.54 -21.68 20.23
CA CYS A 224 -19.16 -21.19 20.21
C CYS A 224 -18.25 -22.10 19.36
N ASN A 225 -18.36 -23.41 19.54
CA ASN A 225 -17.58 -24.39 18.77
C ASN A 225 -17.92 -24.33 17.27
N TYR A 226 -19.20 -24.18 16.93
CA TYR A 226 -19.61 -23.99 15.54
C TYR A 226 -18.97 -22.73 14.93
N VAL A 227 -19.01 -21.60 15.63
CA VAL A 227 -18.41 -20.34 15.13
C VAL A 227 -16.90 -20.49 14.96
N VAL A 228 -16.20 -21.09 15.92
CA VAL A 228 -14.75 -21.33 15.84
C VAL A 228 -14.41 -22.22 14.64
N ASP A 229 -15.10 -23.35 14.47
CA ASP A 229 -14.89 -24.27 13.35
C ASP A 229 -15.17 -23.57 12.01
N PHE A 230 -16.27 -22.82 11.95
CA PHE A 230 -16.66 -22.07 10.77
C PHE A 230 -15.63 -21.02 10.37
N MET A 231 -15.15 -20.20 11.31
CA MET A 231 -14.12 -19.18 11.06
C MET A 231 -12.79 -19.83 10.64
N THR A 232 -12.39 -20.89 11.33
CA THR A 232 -11.12 -21.59 11.05
C THR A 232 -11.16 -22.19 9.64
N LYS A 233 -12.23 -22.90 9.29
CA LYS A 233 -12.42 -23.44 7.94
C LYS A 233 -12.51 -22.34 6.89
N GLY A 234 -13.23 -21.25 7.17
CA GLY A 234 -13.32 -20.10 6.27
C GLY A 234 -11.95 -19.49 5.95
N LEU A 235 -11.11 -19.29 6.96
CA LEU A 235 -9.74 -18.80 6.79
C LEU A 235 -8.94 -19.69 5.83
N PHE A 236 -8.88 -21.00 6.10
CA PHE A 236 -8.13 -21.94 5.26
C PHE A 236 -8.73 -22.17 3.88
N PHE A 237 -10.06 -22.19 3.78
CA PHE A 237 -10.75 -22.48 2.52
C PHE A 237 -10.69 -21.30 1.54
N SER A 238 -10.88 -20.06 2.02
CA SER A 238 -11.02 -18.91 1.13
C SER A 238 -10.00 -17.81 1.31
N GLU A 239 -9.44 -17.58 2.50
CA GLU A 239 -8.68 -16.34 2.73
C GLU A 239 -7.18 -16.51 2.61
N ILE A 240 -6.59 -17.58 3.14
CA ILE A 240 -5.14 -17.73 3.21
C ILE A 240 -4.51 -17.85 1.80
N ASP A 241 -5.07 -18.74 0.98
CA ASP A 241 -4.58 -18.98 -0.38
C ASP A 241 -4.92 -17.81 -1.31
N ARG A 242 -6.12 -17.22 -1.16
CA ARG A 242 -6.54 -16.02 -1.89
C ARG A 242 -5.62 -14.85 -1.61
N PHE A 243 -5.36 -14.54 -0.33
CA PHE A 243 -4.46 -13.47 0.06
C PHE A 243 -3.07 -13.64 -0.56
N SER A 244 -2.53 -14.86 -0.54
CA SER A 244 -1.20 -15.14 -1.09
C SER A 244 -1.15 -14.97 -2.60
N THR A 245 -2.19 -15.43 -3.31
CA THR A 245 -2.29 -15.36 -4.76
C THR A 245 -2.54 -13.93 -5.24
N GLU A 246 -3.49 -13.23 -4.61
CA GLU A 246 -3.81 -11.83 -4.95
C GLU A 246 -2.63 -10.92 -4.70
N LYS A 247 -1.92 -11.06 -3.57
CA LYS A 247 -0.71 -10.28 -3.29
C LYS A 247 0.36 -10.47 -4.36
N LEU A 248 0.63 -11.72 -4.76
CA LEU A 248 1.60 -11.99 -5.81
C LEU A 248 1.17 -11.35 -7.14
N GLN A 249 -0.10 -11.48 -7.50
CA GLN A 249 -0.66 -10.88 -8.69
C GLN A 249 -0.53 -9.35 -8.67
N MET A 250 -0.95 -8.71 -7.59
CA MET A 250 -0.88 -7.24 -7.43
C MET A 250 0.54 -6.72 -7.51
N ILE A 251 1.51 -7.38 -6.86
CA ILE A 251 2.93 -6.98 -6.95
C ILE A 251 3.45 -7.12 -8.39
N ASN A 252 3.11 -8.21 -9.09
CA ASN A 252 3.53 -8.42 -10.47
C ASN A 252 2.91 -7.37 -11.41
N GLU A 253 1.63 -7.10 -11.27
CA GLU A 253 0.92 -6.09 -12.06
C GLU A 253 1.47 -4.69 -11.78
N MET A 254 1.71 -4.35 -10.51
CA MET A 254 2.33 -3.09 -10.10
C MET A 254 3.68 -2.88 -10.78
N PHE A 255 4.61 -3.84 -10.66
CA PHE A 255 5.93 -3.70 -11.26
C PHE A 255 5.89 -3.75 -12.80
N GLY A 256 4.95 -4.50 -13.38
CA GLY A 256 4.68 -4.48 -14.82
C GLY A 256 4.24 -3.09 -15.30
N MET A 257 3.25 -2.50 -14.63
CA MET A 257 2.76 -1.14 -14.93
C MET A 257 3.83 -0.08 -14.72
N LEU A 258 4.61 -0.18 -13.63
CA LEU A 258 5.71 0.73 -13.35
C LEU A 258 6.80 0.60 -14.42
N GLY A 259 7.15 -0.62 -14.84
CA GLY A 259 8.16 -0.86 -15.88
C GLY A 259 7.77 -0.25 -17.22
N VAL A 260 6.54 -0.49 -17.68
CA VAL A 260 6.02 0.08 -18.93
C VAL A 260 5.94 1.61 -18.85
N SER A 261 5.46 2.14 -17.73
CA SER A 261 5.34 3.59 -17.52
C SER A 261 6.71 4.27 -17.45
N GLY A 262 7.67 3.65 -16.76
CA GLY A 262 9.05 4.12 -16.68
C GLY A 262 9.77 4.10 -18.03
N GLN A 263 9.56 3.05 -18.84
CA GLN A 263 10.08 2.99 -20.20
C GLN A 263 9.48 4.10 -21.08
N ALA A 264 8.17 4.32 -21.00
CA ALA A 264 7.49 5.39 -21.74
C ALA A 264 7.99 6.77 -21.30
N TYR A 265 8.20 6.99 -20.00
CA TYR A 265 8.78 8.20 -19.44
C TYR A 265 10.18 8.47 -19.99
N ALA A 266 11.09 7.49 -19.87
CA ALA A 266 12.45 7.59 -20.37
C ALA A 266 12.49 7.83 -21.88
N GLY A 267 11.63 7.15 -22.64
CA GLY A 267 11.52 7.34 -24.09
C GLY A 267 11.05 8.74 -24.49
N ARG A 268 10.13 9.36 -23.74
CA ARG A 268 9.72 10.76 -23.96
C ARG A 268 10.85 11.73 -23.66
N LEU A 269 11.59 11.49 -22.57
CA LEU A 269 12.73 12.32 -22.20
C LEU A 269 13.86 12.21 -23.22
N GLY A 270 14.17 11.01 -23.71
CA GLY A 270 15.16 10.81 -24.78
C GLY A 270 14.80 11.56 -26.05
N LYS A 271 13.57 11.39 -26.55
CA LYS A 271 13.07 12.11 -27.74
C LYS A 271 13.12 13.63 -27.58
N LEU A 272 12.84 14.14 -26.38
CA LEU A 272 12.96 15.58 -26.10
C LEU A 272 14.39 16.07 -26.36
N TRP A 273 15.38 15.36 -25.82
CA TRP A 273 16.78 15.76 -25.97
C TRP A 273 17.32 15.51 -27.39
N ASP A 274 16.87 14.47 -28.08
CA ASP A 274 17.19 14.26 -29.50
C ASP A 274 16.75 15.45 -30.36
N VAL A 275 15.55 15.97 -30.10
CA VAL A 275 15.03 17.17 -30.77
C VAL A 275 15.90 18.39 -30.46
N VAL A 276 16.36 18.56 -29.22
CA VAL A 276 17.27 19.66 -28.85
C VAL A 276 18.60 19.56 -29.58
N ILE A 277 19.24 18.39 -29.55
CA ILE A 277 20.52 18.12 -30.23
C ILE A 277 20.40 18.43 -31.73
N SER A 278 19.32 17.95 -32.36
CA SER A 278 19.05 18.23 -33.78
C SER A 278 18.79 19.71 -34.06
N GLN A 279 17.97 20.40 -33.25
CA GLN A 279 17.67 21.82 -33.44
C GLN A 279 18.87 22.74 -33.20
N LEU A 280 19.83 22.30 -32.40
CA LEU A 280 21.06 23.02 -32.11
C LEU A 280 22.22 22.59 -33.03
N GLU A 281 21.96 21.69 -33.99
CA GLU A 281 22.95 21.17 -34.95
C GLU A 281 24.20 20.58 -34.26
N LEU A 282 24.00 19.97 -33.09
CA LEU A 282 25.08 19.36 -32.31
C LEU A 282 25.37 17.94 -32.80
N ASP A 283 26.64 17.55 -32.84
CA ASP A 283 27.04 16.16 -33.08
C ASP A 283 26.79 15.31 -31.83
N PRO A 284 25.84 14.34 -31.86
CA PRO A 284 25.52 13.51 -30.71
C PRO A 284 26.72 12.70 -30.20
N VAL A 285 27.59 12.23 -31.11
CA VAL A 285 28.74 11.37 -30.75
C VAL A 285 29.77 12.20 -29.99
N HIS A 286 30.08 13.39 -30.50
CA HIS A 286 30.97 14.32 -29.83
C HIS A 286 30.42 14.77 -28.47
N MET A 287 29.13 15.11 -28.38
CA MET A 287 28.49 15.51 -27.11
C MET A 287 28.52 14.39 -26.06
N ALA A 288 28.28 13.14 -26.46
CA ALA A 288 28.37 12.00 -25.55
C ALA A 288 29.80 11.79 -25.02
N ALA A 289 30.81 11.92 -25.89
CA ALA A 289 32.22 11.83 -25.48
C ALA A 289 32.61 12.95 -24.50
N MET A 290 32.17 14.18 -24.77
CA MET A 290 32.37 15.33 -23.88
C MET A 290 31.70 15.11 -22.52
N ALA A 291 30.43 14.70 -22.49
CA ALA A 291 29.70 14.42 -21.26
C ALA A 291 30.40 13.33 -20.42
N LYS A 292 30.84 12.24 -21.07
CA LYS A 292 31.58 11.16 -20.40
C LYS A 292 32.88 11.67 -19.76
N LYS A 293 33.64 12.51 -20.47
CA LYS A 293 34.88 13.10 -19.94
C LYS A 293 34.61 13.99 -18.72
N THR A 294 33.58 14.84 -18.79
CA THR A 294 33.19 15.72 -17.68
C THR A 294 32.74 14.95 -16.45
N MET A 295 31.91 13.92 -16.62
CA MET A 295 31.47 13.07 -15.50
C MET A 295 32.64 12.32 -14.87
N ALA A 296 33.56 11.79 -15.67
CA ALA A 296 34.76 11.10 -15.17
C ALA A 296 35.63 12.03 -14.31
N ALA A 297 35.87 13.27 -14.77
CA ALA A 297 36.68 14.25 -14.04
C ALA A 297 36.07 14.62 -12.66
N ASN A 298 34.74 14.70 -12.57
CA ASN A 298 34.06 15.00 -11.31
C ASN A 298 34.00 13.81 -10.36
N SER A 299 34.06 12.57 -10.87
CA SER A 299 34.07 11.35 -10.05
C SER A 299 35.44 11.01 -9.44
N SER A 300 36.52 11.59 -9.96
CA SER A 300 37.90 11.37 -9.47
C SER A 300 38.36 12.36 -8.37
N GLY A 301 37.49 13.26 -7.91
CA GLY A 301 37.81 14.19 -6.81
C GLY A 301 37.58 13.56 -5.43
N THR A 302 38.65 13.12 -4.78
CA THR A 302 38.68 12.83 -3.33
C THR A 302 38.28 14.10 -2.56
N PRO A 303 37.47 14.01 -1.48
CA PRO A 303 37.21 15.17 -0.61
C PRO A 303 38.46 15.45 0.22
N GLU A 304 39.37 16.27 -0.31
CA GLU A 304 40.52 16.80 0.41
C GLU A 304 40.06 18.03 1.22
N GLY A 305 39.91 17.87 2.53
CA GLY A 305 39.60 19.02 3.41
C GLY A 305 38.79 18.73 4.68
N ALA A 306 39.07 17.65 5.41
CA ALA A 306 38.76 17.63 6.84
C ALA A 306 39.94 18.28 7.58
N PRO A 307 39.73 19.32 8.41
CA PRO A 307 40.82 19.92 9.17
C PRO A 307 41.38 18.89 10.17
N PRO A 308 42.70 18.88 10.43
CA PRO A 308 43.29 17.93 11.37
C PRO A 308 42.71 18.18 12.77
N GLY A 309 42.00 17.18 13.28
CA GLY A 309 41.52 17.14 14.65
C GLY A 309 42.69 17.26 15.62
N SER A 310 42.50 18.10 16.64
CA SER A 310 43.44 18.32 17.72
C SER A 310 43.85 17.00 18.43
N PRO A 311 45.06 16.90 19.00
CA PRO A 311 45.50 15.69 19.67
C PRO A 311 44.70 15.45 20.97
N PRO A 312 44.50 14.18 21.39
CA PRO A 312 43.80 13.87 22.62
C PRO A 312 44.61 14.33 23.84
N GLY A 313 43.94 15.05 24.73
CA GLY A 313 44.48 15.52 26.00
C GLY A 313 44.97 14.40 26.89
N SER A 314 46.12 14.64 27.53
CA SER A 314 46.71 13.78 28.55
C SER A 314 45.79 13.62 29.79
N PRO A 315 45.82 12.46 30.45
CA PRO A 315 45.00 12.20 31.63
C PRO A 315 45.50 13.00 32.84
N GLY A 316 44.55 13.60 33.57
CA GLY A 316 44.81 14.36 34.78
C GLY A 316 45.34 13.48 35.92
N ALA A 317 46.31 14.02 36.64
CA ALA A 317 46.66 13.64 38.00
C ALA A 317 46.14 14.72 38.94
N LEU A 318 45.18 14.36 39.79
CA LEU A 318 45.04 14.69 41.21
C LEU A 318 43.79 14.01 41.76
#